data_AF-A0A7Y0R2C3-F1
#
_entry.id   AF-A0A7Y0R2C3-F1
#
_cell.length_a   1.000
_cell.length_b   1.000
_cell.length_c   1.000
_cell.angle_alpha   90.00
_cell.angle_beta   90.00
_cell.angle_gamma   90.00
#
_symmetry.space_group_name_H-M   'P 1'
#
loop_
_entity.id
_entity.type
_entity.pdbx_description
1 polymer ?
#
loop_
_entity_poly.entity_id
_entity_poly.type
_entity_poly.pdbx_seq_one_letter_code
_entity_poly.pdbx_strand_id
1 'polypeptide(L)'
;SYMYSDNKYLAEMAKLVSDGVEGKDRAQEFLNGAEKIKTYINQCMFDESTGFFYDIHLNVAEDGTTPAPLANGCAGLPIVERGRGPEGWSPLFNGAATQEHADKVIAVMRDQDEFNTPDKFQGTGVPLPTASQTNPAYGKDVYWRGRVWLVQVYCGLRAIANYGYKEVAIAISNELFNNVE
;
A
#
# COMPACT_ATOMS: atom_id res chain seq x y z
N SER A 1 1.80 -0.97 -6.78
CA SER A 1 2.99 -1.18 -5.92
C SER A 1 3.76 -2.45 -6.21
N TYR A 2 3.14 -3.63 -6.32
CA TYR A 2 3.90 -4.86 -6.57
C TYR A 2 4.72 -4.83 -7.87
N MET A 3 4.22 -4.19 -8.93
CA MET A 3 4.97 -3.98 -10.18
C MET A 3 6.25 -3.14 -10.00
N TYR A 4 6.28 -2.23 -9.01
CA TYR A 4 7.50 -1.51 -8.64
C TYR A 4 8.55 -2.47 -8.08
N SER A 5 8.16 -3.30 -7.11
CA SER A 5 9.05 -4.32 -6.53
C SER A 5 9.49 -5.34 -7.59
N ASP A 6 8.59 -5.76 -8.47
CA ASP A 6 8.92 -6.66 -9.58
C ASP A 6 10.05 -6.08 -10.46
N ASN A 7 9.93 -4.83 -10.88
CA ASN A 7 10.99 -4.15 -11.62
C ASN A 7 12.30 -4.04 -10.82
N LYS A 8 12.22 -3.76 -9.52
CA LYS A 8 13.41 -3.72 -8.64
C LYS A 8 14.11 -5.08 -8.57
N TYR A 9 13.35 -6.15 -8.38
CA TYR A 9 13.89 -7.51 -8.31
C TYR A 9 14.40 -8.00 -9.67
N LEU A 10 13.71 -7.71 -10.76
CA LEU A 10 14.20 -8.02 -12.11
C LEU A 10 15.52 -7.30 -12.42
N ALA A 11 15.68 -6.06 -11.97
CA ALA A 11 16.95 -5.34 -12.09
C ALA A 11 18.09 -5.98 -11.27
N GLU A 12 17.79 -6.53 -10.09
CA GLU A 12 18.76 -7.27 -9.29
C GLU A 12 19.11 -8.62 -9.94
N MET A 13 18.11 -9.36 -10.39
CA MET A 13 18.29 -10.64 -11.09
C MET A 13 19.13 -10.48 -12.35
N ALA A 14 18.87 -9.45 -13.17
CA ALA A 14 19.64 -9.17 -14.38
C ALA A 14 21.15 -9.04 -14.10
N LYS A 15 21.54 -8.48 -12.95
CA LYS A 15 22.95 -8.35 -12.54
C LYS A 15 23.58 -9.67 -12.09
N LEU A 16 22.78 -10.63 -11.64
CA LEU A 16 23.22 -11.94 -11.16
C LEU A 16 23.31 -12.99 -12.26
N VAL A 17 22.66 -12.74 -13.40
CA VAL A 17 22.69 -13.62 -14.56
C VAL A 17 24.10 -13.68 -15.17
N SER A 18 24.51 -14.88 -15.60
CA SER A 18 25.82 -15.14 -16.23
C SER A 18 26.07 -14.32 -17.50
N ASP A 19 27.34 -14.10 -17.83
CA ASP A 19 27.73 -13.44 -19.08
C ASP A 19 27.18 -14.17 -20.31
N GLY A 20 26.69 -13.40 -21.30
CA GLY A 20 26.16 -13.92 -22.56
C GLY A 20 24.71 -14.42 -22.52
N VAL A 21 24.04 -14.40 -21.36
CA VAL A 21 22.62 -14.73 -21.26
C VAL A 21 21.76 -13.50 -21.59
N GLU A 22 20.73 -13.71 -22.41
CA GLU A 22 19.76 -12.68 -22.77
C GLU A 22 19.11 -12.09 -21.51
N GLY A 23 19.14 -10.75 -21.41
CA GLY A 23 18.57 -10.03 -20.28
C GLY A 23 19.56 -9.50 -19.25
N LYS A 24 20.83 -9.93 -19.27
CA LYS A 24 21.87 -9.43 -18.34
C LYS A 24 21.98 -7.90 -18.32
N ASP A 25 21.92 -7.27 -19.50
CA ASP A 25 22.08 -5.82 -19.64
C ASP A 25 20.79 -5.01 -19.44
N ARG A 26 19.67 -5.67 -19.09
CA ARG A 26 18.35 -5.01 -18.95
C ARG A 26 18.11 -4.38 -17.58
N ALA A 27 19.08 -4.46 -16.65
CA ALA A 27 18.90 -3.93 -15.30
C ALA A 27 18.48 -2.44 -15.28
N GLN A 28 19.06 -1.62 -16.17
CA GLN A 28 18.73 -0.19 -16.22
C GLN A 28 17.32 0.08 -16.77
N GLU A 29 16.83 -0.74 -17.71
CA GLU A 29 15.47 -0.67 -18.24
C GLU A 29 14.46 -0.84 -17.11
N PHE A 30 14.63 -1.89 -16.29
CA PHE A 30 13.76 -2.16 -15.15
C PHE A 30 13.85 -1.07 -14.06
N LEU A 31 15.04 -0.53 -13.79
CA LEU A 31 15.17 0.58 -12.84
C LEU A 31 14.43 1.84 -13.32
N ASN A 32 14.49 2.14 -14.62
CA ASN A 32 13.73 3.25 -15.20
C ASN A 32 12.22 2.99 -15.13
N GLY A 33 11.78 1.74 -15.32
CA GLY A 33 10.39 1.31 -15.13
C GLY A 33 9.92 1.50 -13.69
N ALA A 34 10.71 1.06 -12.72
CA ALA A 34 10.43 1.25 -11.29
C ALA A 34 10.27 2.74 -10.94
N GLU A 35 11.16 3.61 -11.42
CA GLU A 35 11.06 5.05 -11.11
C GLU A 35 9.79 5.70 -11.68
N LYS A 36 9.39 5.31 -12.90
CA LYS A 36 8.11 5.76 -13.49
C LYS A 36 6.91 5.30 -12.66
N ILE A 37 6.91 4.03 -12.23
CA ILE A 37 5.83 3.48 -11.40
C ILE A 37 5.78 4.19 -10.04
N LYS A 38 6.94 4.41 -9.41
CA LYS A 38 7.06 5.15 -8.16
C LYS A 38 6.48 6.56 -8.28
N THR A 39 6.87 7.30 -9.32
CA THR A 39 6.36 8.64 -9.59
C THR A 39 4.84 8.62 -9.76
N TYR A 40 4.32 7.68 -10.56
CA TYR A 40 2.88 7.56 -10.79
C TYR A 40 2.09 7.23 -9.52
N ILE A 41 2.58 6.30 -8.69
CA ILE A 41 1.92 5.94 -7.42
C ILE A 41 1.82 7.18 -6.52
N ASN A 42 2.92 7.91 -6.31
CA ASN A 42 2.92 9.07 -5.41
C ASN A 42 2.11 10.24 -5.97
N GLN A 43 2.07 10.43 -7.29
CA GLN A 43 1.33 11.54 -7.89
C GLN A 43 -0.17 11.27 -8.04
N CYS A 44 -0.53 10.03 -8.41
CA CYS A 44 -1.88 9.71 -8.86
C CYS A 44 -2.70 8.94 -7.83
N MET A 45 -2.07 8.12 -6.99
CA MET A 45 -2.77 7.23 -6.08
C MET A 45 -2.83 7.76 -4.64
N PHE A 46 -2.02 8.77 -4.31
CA PHE A 46 -2.07 9.41 -3.00
C PHE A 46 -3.11 10.52 -3.00
N ASP A 47 -4.03 10.49 -2.04
CA ASP A 47 -4.92 11.60 -1.77
C ASP A 47 -4.40 12.43 -0.60
N GLU A 48 -4.06 13.69 -0.89
CA GLU A 48 -3.50 14.62 0.09
C GLU A 48 -4.49 14.99 1.21
N SER A 49 -5.80 14.98 0.91
CA SER A 49 -6.82 15.41 1.86
C SER A 49 -7.06 14.37 2.95
N THR A 50 -6.97 13.08 2.60
CA THR A 50 -7.18 11.96 3.51
C THR A 50 -5.89 11.35 4.04
N GLY A 51 -4.74 11.74 3.47
CA GLY A 51 -3.41 11.29 3.86
C GLY A 51 -3.13 9.81 3.55
N PHE A 52 -3.74 9.26 2.50
CA PHE A 52 -3.72 7.82 2.23
C PHE A 52 -3.67 7.48 0.74
N PHE A 53 -3.24 6.27 0.40
CA PHE A 53 -3.24 5.77 -0.97
C PHE A 53 -4.52 4.98 -1.30
N TYR A 54 -4.98 5.12 -2.54
CA TYR A 54 -6.16 4.45 -3.09
C TYR A 54 -5.90 3.99 -4.51
N ASP A 55 -6.72 3.07 -4.99
CA ASP A 55 -6.87 2.87 -6.43
C ASP A 55 -7.41 4.15 -7.09
N ILE A 56 -7.22 4.26 -8.41
CA ILE A 56 -7.74 5.38 -9.21
C ILE A 56 -8.78 4.89 -10.21
N HIS A 57 -9.70 5.78 -10.59
CA HIS A 57 -10.57 5.52 -11.73
C HIS A 57 -9.74 5.44 -13.01
N LEU A 58 -10.07 4.49 -13.89
CA LEU A 58 -9.53 4.45 -15.26
C LEU A 58 -10.36 5.31 -16.23
N ASN A 59 -11.49 5.84 -15.75
CA ASN A 59 -12.46 6.65 -16.49
C ASN A 59 -12.93 6.04 -17.82
N VAL A 60 -12.88 4.71 -17.99
CA VAL A 60 -13.28 4.04 -19.23
C VAL A 60 -14.67 4.50 -19.66
N ALA A 61 -14.78 5.02 -20.88
CA ALA A 61 -16.04 5.48 -21.43
C ALA A 61 -17.02 4.31 -21.64
N GLU A 62 -18.31 4.60 -21.76
CA GLU A 62 -19.35 3.56 -21.92
C GLU A 62 -19.11 2.64 -23.13
N ASP A 63 -18.41 3.14 -24.15
CA ASP A 63 -18.04 2.39 -25.35
C ASP A 63 -16.78 1.50 -25.18
N GLY A 64 -16.21 1.45 -23.96
CA GLY A 64 -15.01 0.69 -23.65
C GLY A 64 -13.69 1.39 -24.00
N THR A 65 -13.73 2.61 -24.52
CA THR A 65 -12.51 3.37 -24.81
C THR A 65 -11.90 3.96 -23.55
N THR A 66 -10.57 3.98 -23.49
CA THR A 66 -9.84 4.66 -22.40
C THR A 66 -9.74 6.14 -22.78
N PRO A 67 -10.35 7.06 -22.02
CA PRO A 67 -10.24 8.48 -22.32
C PRO A 67 -8.83 9.00 -22.11
N ALA A 68 -8.60 10.22 -22.56
CA ALA A 68 -7.35 10.92 -22.30
C ALA A 68 -7.09 11.02 -20.78
N PRO A 69 -5.82 10.88 -20.34
CA PRO A 69 -5.46 11.14 -18.96
C PRO A 69 -5.88 12.53 -18.49
N LEU A 70 -6.01 12.71 -17.17
CA LEU A 70 -6.13 14.01 -16.53
C LEU A 70 -4.94 14.91 -16.91
N ALA A 71 -5.05 16.22 -16.68
CA ALA A 71 -4.01 17.19 -17.05
C ALA A 71 -2.62 16.89 -16.46
N ASN A 72 -2.56 16.18 -15.32
CA ASN A 72 -1.32 15.74 -14.67
C ASN A 72 -0.80 14.38 -15.18
N GLY A 73 -1.47 13.75 -16.16
CA GLY A 73 -1.11 12.45 -16.71
C GLY A 73 -1.66 11.23 -15.95
N CYS A 74 -2.44 11.43 -14.89
CA CYS A 74 -3.11 10.34 -14.17
C CYS A 74 -4.35 9.85 -14.94
N ALA A 75 -4.67 8.56 -14.85
CA ALA A 75 -5.82 8.00 -15.57
C ALA A 75 -7.17 8.46 -14.98
N GLY A 76 -7.17 8.81 -13.69
CA GLY A 76 -8.33 9.34 -12.99
C GLY A 76 -7.97 9.71 -11.56
N LEU A 77 -9.01 10.07 -10.80
CA LEU A 77 -8.87 10.50 -9.41
C LEU A 77 -8.81 9.29 -8.45
N PRO A 78 -8.16 9.42 -7.28
CA PRO A 78 -8.23 8.45 -6.19
C PRO A 78 -9.69 8.14 -5.79
N ILE A 79 -10.00 6.87 -5.58
CA ILE A 79 -11.34 6.37 -5.22
C ILE A 79 -11.55 6.48 -3.70
N VAL A 80 -11.53 7.71 -3.18
CA VAL A 80 -11.61 8.00 -1.73
C VAL A 80 -12.95 7.59 -1.12
N GLU A 81 -14.03 7.64 -1.90
CA GLU A 81 -15.40 7.42 -1.44
C GLU A 81 -15.67 5.97 -1.03
N ARG A 82 -14.82 5.02 -1.45
CA ARG A 82 -14.93 3.61 -1.06
C ARG A 82 -14.23 3.30 0.27
N GLY A 83 -13.60 4.30 0.88
CA GLY A 83 -12.89 4.17 2.15
C GLY A 83 -11.52 3.52 2.00
N ARG A 84 -10.82 3.40 3.13
CA ARG A 84 -9.44 2.92 3.21
C ARG A 84 -9.37 1.41 3.42
N GLY A 85 -8.39 0.76 2.79
CA GLY A 85 -8.03 -0.62 3.02
C GLY A 85 -6.51 -0.86 3.01
N PRO A 86 -6.08 -2.13 3.11
CA PRO A 86 -4.68 -2.52 3.20
C PRO A 86 -3.87 -2.20 1.95
N GLU A 87 -4.52 -1.99 0.80
CA GLU A 87 -3.88 -1.51 -0.41
C GLU A 87 -3.12 -0.20 -0.20
N GLY A 88 -3.56 0.64 0.75
CA GLY A 88 -2.96 1.94 1.00
C GLY A 88 -1.57 1.90 1.64
N TRP A 89 -1.19 0.83 2.33
CA TRP A 89 0.19 0.62 2.79
C TRP A 89 1.02 -0.25 1.86
N SER A 90 0.45 -0.73 0.74
CA SER A 90 1.21 -1.48 -0.27
C SER A 90 2.36 -0.64 -0.87
N PRO A 91 2.20 0.67 -1.19
CA PRO A 91 3.34 1.51 -1.60
C PRO A 91 4.48 1.56 -0.59
N LEU A 92 4.18 1.56 0.71
CA LEU A 92 5.18 1.54 1.77
C LEU A 92 5.86 0.16 1.82
N PHE A 93 5.07 -0.92 1.90
CA PHE A 93 5.61 -2.28 1.94
C PHE A 93 6.62 -2.54 0.80
N ASN A 94 6.27 -2.07 -0.41
CA ASN A 94 7.07 -2.24 -1.62
C ASN A 94 8.18 -1.18 -1.77
N GLY A 95 8.29 -0.17 -0.89
CA GLY A 95 9.33 0.87 -0.99
C GLY A 95 9.12 1.90 -2.12
N ALA A 96 7.88 2.04 -2.59
CA ALA A 96 7.50 2.98 -3.64
C ALA A 96 7.04 4.34 -3.07
N ALA A 97 6.56 4.42 -1.83
CA ALA A 97 6.15 5.70 -1.25
C ALA A 97 7.33 6.65 -1.03
N THR A 98 7.07 7.96 -1.04
CA THR A 98 7.97 8.96 -0.46
C THR A 98 7.91 8.86 1.07
N GLN A 99 8.93 9.39 1.76
CA GLN A 99 8.91 9.45 3.23
C GLN A 99 7.71 10.25 3.73
N GLU A 100 7.42 11.41 3.11
CA GLU A 100 6.28 12.25 3.52
C GLU A 100 4.93 11.52 3.41
N HIS A 101 4.67 10.82 2.30
CA HIS A 101 3.43 10.05 2.16
C HIS A 101 3.40 8.86 3.12
N ALA A 102 4.55 8.22 3.37
CA ALA A 102 4.64 7.12 4.32
C ALA A 102 4.29 7.58 5.75
N ASP A 103 4.78 8.74 6.17
CA ASP A 103 4.50 9.29 7.50
C ASP A 103 3.00 9.54 7.70
N LYS A 104 2.31 10.07 6.67
CA LYS A 104 0.84 10.26 6.67
C LYS A 104 0.09 8.92 6.74
N VAL A 105 0.48 7.94 5.94
CA VAL A 105 -0.14 6.60 5.95
C VAL A 105 0.06 5.90 7.29
N ILE A 106 1.26 5.98 7.88
CA ILE A 106 1.57 5.38 9.18
C ILE A 106 0.75 6.04 10.29
N ALA A 107 0.50 7.35 10.23
CA ALA A 107 -0.40 8.01 11.16
C ALA A 107 -1.83 7.44 11.09
N VAL A 108 -2.36 7.24 9.88
CA VAL A 108 -3.68 6.60 9.66
C VAL A 108 -3.69 5.14 10.15
N MET A 109 -2.62 4.37 9.90
CA MET A 109 -2.53 2.98 10.37
C MET A 109 -2.57 2.85 11.90
N ARG A 110 -2.11 3.89 12.62
CA ARG A 110 -2.04 3.95 14.09
C ARG A 110 -3.27 4.58 14.72
N ASP A 111 -4.20 5.10 13.92
CA ASP A 111 -5.42 5.71 14.42
C ASP A 111 -6.39 4.62 14.91
N GLN A 112 -6.86 4.78 16.15
CA GLN A 112 -7.78 3.86 16.82
C GLN A 112 -9.17 3.79 16.15
N ASP A 113 -9.56 4.84 15.42
CA ASP A 113 -10.80 4.90 14.66
C ASP A 113 -10.62 4.43 13.22
N GLU A 114 -9.39 4.09 12.81
CA GLU A 114 -9.10 3.54 11.49
C GLU A 114 -8.68 2.07 11.60
N PHE A 115 -7.37 1.81 11.78
CA PHE A 115 -6.77 0.47 11.71
C PHE A 115 -6.17 -0.03 13.04
N ASN A 116 -5.94 0.85 14.02
CA ASN A 116 -5.41 0.47 15.34
C ASN A 116 -6.53 0.05 16.30
N THR A 117 -7.23 -1.02 15.93
CA THR A 117 -8.38 -1.51 16.71
C THR A 117 -8.06 -1.95 18.15
N PRO A 118 -6.85 -2.44 18.50
CA PRO A 118 -6.50 -2.75 19.90
C PRO A 118 -6.64 -1.58 20.88
N ASP A 119 -6.30 -0.36 20.47
CA ASP A 119 -6.43 0.83 21.32
C ASP A 119 -7.89 1.09 21.72
N LYS A 120 -8.82 0.87 20.78
CA LYS A 120 -10.25 1.05 20.96
C LYS A 120 -10.95 -0.13 21.62
N PHE A 121 -10.55 -1.35 21.28
CA PHE A 121 -11.14 -2.61 21.73
C PHE A 121 -10.12 -3.44 22.51
N GLN A 122 -9.74 -2.95 23.68
CA GLN A 122 -8.72 -3.59 24.52
C GLN A 122 -9.05 -5.07 24.80
N GLY A 123 -8.07 -5.94 24.58
CA GLY A 123 -8.19 -7.39 24.81
C GLY A 123 -8.96 -8.18 23.74
N THR A 124 -9.50 -7.51 22.71
CA THR A 124 -10.31 -8.16 21.65
C THR A 124 -10.07 -7.61 20.24
N GLY A 125 -9.46 -6.43 20.13
CA GLY A 125 -9.12 -5.80 18.86
C GLY A 125 -7.88 -6.44 18.26
N VAL A 126 -7.94 -6.72 16.96
CA VAL A 126 -6.80 -7.22 16.18
C VAL A 126 -6.40 -6.14 15.18
N PRO A 127 -5.12 -5.68 15.18
CA PRO A 127 -4.72 -4.52 14.41
C PRO A 127 -4.71 -4.80 12.90
N LEU A 128 -4.77 -3.72 12.11
CA LEU A 128 -4.66 -3.72 10.65
C LEU A 128 -5.70 -4.61 9.94
N PRO A 129 -7.02 -4.38 10.17
CA PRO A 129 -8.09 -5.04 9.42
C PRO A 129 -8.05 -4.75 7.92
N THR A 130 -8.71 -5.60 7.13
CA THR A 130 -8.83 -5.46 5.67
C THR A 130 -9.68 -4.27 5.20
N ALA A 131 -10.33 -3.57 6.12
CA ALA A 131 -10.89 -2.26 5.86
C ALA A 131 -10.81 -1.44 7.14
N SER A 132 -10.55 -0.14 7.01
CA SER A 132 -10.65 0.80 8.11
C SER A 132 -12.05 0.76 8.73
N GLN A 133 -12.18 1.01 10.03
CA GLN A 133 -13.49 1.16 10.67
C GLN A 133 -14.31 2.32 10.10
N THR A 134 -13.68 3.31 9.46
CA THR A 134 -14.38 4.40 8.75
C THR A 134 -14.78 4.04 7.33
N ASN A 135 -14.41 2.85 6.83
CA ASN A 135 -14.80 2.40 5.50
C ASN A 135 -16.34 2.21 5.44
N PRO A 136 -17.06 2.79 4.46
CA PRO A 136 -18.52 2.67 4.37
C PRO A 136 -19.04 1.23 4.29
N ALA A 137 -18.20 0.30 3.83
CA ALA A 137 -18.52 -1.11 3.71
C ALA A 137 -17.88 -1.99 4.80
N TYR A 138 -17.37 -1.38 5.88
CA TYR A 138 -16.76 -2.09 7.01
C TYR A 138 -17.73 -3.07 7.66
N GLY A 139 -17.25 -4.27 7.95
CA GLY A 139 -17.92 -5.24 8.80
C GLY A 139 -16.90 -6.17 9.42
N LYS A 140 -16.86 -6.21 10.76
CA LYS A 140 -15.86 -6.98 11.53
C LYS A 140 -15.77 -8.46 11.14
N ASP A 141 -16.89 -9.06 10.73
CA ASP A 141 -16.97 -10.47 10.36
C ASP A 141 -16.83 -10.71 8.84
N VAL A 142 -16.68 -9.66 8.04
CA VAL A 142 -16.58 -9.72 6.57
C VAL A 142 -15.14 -9.97 6.14
N TYR A 143 -14.96 -11.02 5.32
CA TYR A 143 -13.66 -11.56 4.92
C TYR A 143 -12.63 -10.52 4.43
N TRP A 144 -13.03 -9.63 3.52
CA TRP A 144 -12.16 -8.63 2.89
C TRP A 144 -12.59 -7.19 3.15
N ARG A 145 -13.45 -6.97 4.15
CA ARG A 145 -13.92 -5.63 4.52
C ARG A 145 -13.99 -5.45 6.04
N GLY A 146 -13.07 -6.08 6.77
CA GLY A 146 -12.98 -5.88 8.22
C GLY A 146 -12.23 -6.97 8.97
N ARG A 147 -12.23 -8.23 8.49
CA ARG A 147 -11.38 -9.28 9.09
C ARG A 147 -9.90 -8.99 8.89
N VAL A 148 -9.08 -9.56 9.76
CA VAL A 148 -7.62 -9.43 9.72
C VAL A 148 -7.01 -10.65 9.02
N TRP A 149 -6.01 -10.40 8.16
CA TRP A 149 -5.22 -11.44 7.52
C TRP A 149 -3.75 -11.23 7.84
N LEU A 150 -3.08 -12.28 8.35
CA LEU A 150 -1.67 -12.20 8.74
C LEU A 150 -0.75 -11.72 7.61
N VAL A 151 -1.07 -12.02 6.35
CA VAL A 151 -0.31 -11.48 5.21
C VAL A 151 -0.40 -9.96 5.11
N GLN A 152 -1.58 -9.37 5.31
CA GLN A 152 -1.76 -7.92 5.26
C GLN A 152 -1.15 -7.24 6.49
N VAL A 153 -1.26 -7.87 7.66
CA VAL A 153 -0.59 -7.43 8.88
C VAL A 153 0.92 -7.41 8.68
N TYR A 154 1.50 -8.51 8.18
CA TYR A 154 2.92 -8.58 7.90
C TYR A 154 3.36 -7.48 6.92
N CYS A 155 2.63 -7.29 5.83
CA CYS A 155 2.88 -6.19 4.89
C CYS A 155 2.85 -4.82 5.58
N GLY A 156 1.89 -4.59 6.48
CA GLY A 156 1.78 -3.36 7.26
C GLY A 156 2.94 -3.17 8.25
N LEU A 157 3.32 -4.19 9.00
CA LEU A 157 4.46 -4.15 9.92
C LEU A 157 5.77 -3.87 9.16
N ARG A 158 5.96 -4.52 8.02
CA ARG A 158 7.11 -4.26 7.13
C ARG A 158 7.06 -2.86 6.53
N ALA A 159 5.89 -2.39 6.10
CA ALA A 159 5.68 -1.02 5.63
C ALA A 159 6.13 0.01 6.68
N ILE A 160 5.64 -0.11 7.91
CA ILE A 160 5.99 0.78 9.03
C ILE A 160 7.52 0.73 9.29
N ALA A 161 8.10 -0.47 9.39
CA ALA A 161 9.52 -0.64 9.67
C ALA A 161 10.43 -0.10 8.55
N ASN A 162 10.05 -0.27 7.28
CA ASN A 162 10.83 0.16 6.11
C ASN A 162 11.03 1.69 6.07
N TYR A 163 10.18 2.47 6.75
CA TYR A 163 10.23 3.94 6.77
C TYR A 163 10.66 4.51 8.13
N GLY A 164 11.36 3.72 8.95
CA GLY A 164 11.99 4.19 10.19
C GLY A 164 11.18 4.02 11.47
N TYR A 165 9.96 3.47 11.39
CA TYR A 165 9.07 3.31 12.54
C TYR A 165 9.15 1.92 13.18
N LYS A 166 10.36 1.34 13.28
CA LYS A 166 10.54 -0.05 13.75
C LYS A 166 9.91 -0.32 15.12
N GLU A 167 10.04 0.60 16.07
CA GLU A 167 9.45 0.42 17.41
C GLU A 167 7.91 0.42 17.38
N VAL A 168 7.30 1.18 16.48
CA VAL A 168 5.84 1.12 16.25
C VAL A 168 5.44 -0.24 15.69
N ALA A 169 6.20 -0.77 14.72
CA ALA A 169 5.92 -2.09 14.18
C ALA A 169 6.03 -3.19 15.26
N ILE A 170 7.01 -3.07 16.17
CA ILE A 170 7.14 -4.00 17.32
C ILE A 170 5.92 -3.88 18.26
N ALA A 171 5.48 -2.66 18.58
CA ALA A 171 4.31 -2.44 19.42
C ALA A 171 3.04 -3.08 18.84
N ILE A 172 2.73 -2.81 17.56
CA ILE A 172 1.58 -3.41 16.86
C ILE A 172 1.71 -4.94 16.78
N SER A 173 2.92 -5.45 16.59
CA SER A 173 3.15 -6.91 16.60
C SER A 173 2.85 -7.52 17.97
N ASN A 174 3.19 -6.85 19.08
CA ASN A 174 2.88 -7.34 20.41
C ASN A 174 1.37 -7.29 20.69
N GLU A 175 0.68 -6.24 20.24
CA GLU A 175 -0.79 -6.16 20.30
C GLU A 175 -1.45 -7.29 19.51
N LEU A 176 -0.92 -7.64 18.34
CA LEU A 176 -1.38 -8.80 17.58
C LEU A 176 -1.25 -10.07 18.43
N PHE A 177 -0.06 -10.38 18.97
CA PHE A 177 0.17 -11.59 19.77
C PHE A 177 -0.71 -11.69 21.02
N ASN A 178 -1.06 -10.55 21.63
CA ASN A 178 -1.86 -10.52 22.85
C ASN A 178 -3.37 -10.65 22.61
N ASN A 179 -3.85 -10.40 21.39
CA ASN A 179 -5.28 -10.32 21.08
C ASN A 179 -5.76 -11.38 20.07
N VAL A 180 -4.88 -12.19 19.50
CA VAL A 180 -5.27 -13.33 18.65
C VAL A 180 -5.52 -14.58 19.48
N GLU A 181 -6.67 -15.21 19.28
CA GLU A 181 -7.04 -16.53 19.84
C GLU A 181 -6.61 -17.68 18.92
#